data_AF-A0A2V3JJK1-F1
#
_entry.id   AF-A0A2V3JJK1-F1
#
_cell.length_a   1.000
_cell.length_b   1.000
_cell.length_c   1.000
_cell.angle_alpha   90.00
_cell.angle_beta   90.00
_cell.angle_gamma   90.00
#
_symmetry.space_group_name_H-M   'P 1'
#
loop_
_entity.id
_entity.type
_entity.pdbx_description
1 polymer ?
#
loop_
_entity_poly.entity_id
_entity_poly.type
_entity_poly.pdbx_seq_one_letter_code
_entity_poly.pdbx_strand_id
1 'polypeptide(L)'
;MIEAKSDPDAAKLLLDGEIYSRSIYHSQQAVEKAMKSYLSLAGRIITDDHRVSDRFADIFREMPVEVVRDAKFLEHHGTRSRYPLFRDPSRSMWIPSREYIRDDDRGL
;
A
#
# COMPACT_ATOMS: atom_id res chain seq x y z
N MET A 1 -8.58 -14.06 -2.27
CA MET A 1 -7.47 -14.05 -3.24
C MET A 1 -6.22 -14.63 -2.57
N ILE A 2 -5.54 -15.59 -3.20
CA ILE A 2 -4.33 -16.24 -2.62
C ILE A 2 -3.18 -15.23 -2.50
N GLU A 3 -3.00 -14.40 -3.52
CA GLU A 3 -1.96 -13.36 -3.59
C GLU A 3 -2.00 -12.35 -2.43
N ALA A 4 -3.16 -12.07 -1.85
CA ALA A 4 -3.27 -11.15 -0.70
C ALA A 4 -2.67 -11.74 0.58
N LYS A 5 -2.48 -13.06 0.65
CA LYS A 5 -1.96 -13.76 1.83
C LYS A 5 -0.44 -13.85 1.84
N SER A 6 0.21 -13.85 0.68
CA SER A 6 1.67 -13.90 0.58
C SER A 6 2.32 -12.54 0.84
N ASP A 7 1.61 -11.44 0.58
CA ASP A 7 2.14 -10.09 0.78
C ASP A 7 2.45 -9.74 2.24
N PRO A 8 1.60 -10.05 3.25
CA PRO A 8 1.95 -9.81 4.65
C PRO A 8 3.21 -10.57 5.11
N ASP A 9 3.39 -11.81 4.65
CA ASP A 9 4.58 -12.61 4.96
C ASP A 9 5.84 -11.97 4.34
N ALA A 10 5.75 -11.53 3.09
CA ALA A 10 6.83 -10.80 2.44
C ALA A 10 7.13 -9.47 3.14
N ALA A 11 6.10 -8.69 3.50
CA ALA A 11 6.26 -7.43 4.22
C ALA A 11 6.99 -7.64 5.55
N LYS A 12 6.59 -8.65 6.33
CA LYS A 12 7.24 -9.03 7.59
C LYS A 12 8.73 -9.33 7.42
N LEU A 13 9.08 -10.17 6.44
CA LEU A 13 10.48 -10.54 6.17
C LEU A 13 11.32 -9.32 5.76
N LEU A 14 10.75 -8.41 4.97
CA LEU A 14 11.42 -7.20 4.52
C LEU A 14 11.59 -6.17 5.64
N LEU A 15 10.59 -6.04 6.52
CA LEU A 15 10.68 -5.22 7.73
C LEU A 15 11.79 -5.75 8.65
N ASP A 16 11.81 -7.05 8.92
CA ASP A 16 12.83 -7.68 9.78
C ASP A 16 14.24 -7.56 9.17
N GLY A 17 14.34 -7.54 7.84
CA GLY A 17 15.58 -7.26 7.09
C GLY A 17 15.89 -5.78 6.89
N GLU A 18 15.16 -4.86 7.54
CA GLU A 18 15.34 -3.41 7.46
C GLU A 18 15.18 -2.82 6.03
N ILE A 19 14.45 -3.52 5.16
CA ILE A 19 14.11 -3.09 3.80
C ILE A 19 12.73 -2.42 3.80
N TYR A 20 12.62 -1.31 4.52
CA TYR A 20 11.36 -0.63 4.84
C TYR A 20 10.53 -0.24 3.61
N SER A 21 11.16 0.30 2.57
CA SER A 21 10.44 0.68 1.35
C SER A 21 9.75 -0.51 0.68
N ARG A 22 10.34 -1.70 0.78
CA ARG A 22 9.75 -2.92 0.22
C ARG A 22 8.70 -3.51 1.16
N SER A 23 8.88 -3.40 2.48
CA SER A 23 7.83 -3.71 3.47
C SER A 23 6.54 -2.95 3.12
N ILE A 24 6.62 -1.62 3.02
CA ILE A 24 5.47 -0.74 2.72
C ILE A 24 4.82 -1.10 1.37
N TYR A 25 5.62 -1.43 0.35
CA TYR A 25 5.10 -1.87 -0.94
C TYR A 25 4.23 -3.14 -0.81
N HIS A 26 4.71 -4.16 -0.10
CA HIS A 26 3.96 -5.40 0.08
C HIS A 26 2.74 -5.19 0.98
N SER A 27 2.83 -4.36 2.02
CA SER A 27 1.67 -3.97 2.84
C SER A 27 0.58 -3.32 1.97
N GLN A 28 0.95 -2.41 1.06
CA GLN A 28 0.01 -1.79 0.12
C GLN A 28 -0.63 -2.84 -0.82
N GLN A 29 0.17 -3.78 -1.35
CA GLN A 29 -0.34 -4.84 -2.22
C GLN A 29 -1.31 -5.78 -1.50
N ALA A 30 -1.03 -6.15 -0.24
CA ALA A 30 -1.91 -6.98 0.57
C ALA A 30 -3.30 -6.35 0.70
N VAL A 31 -3.33 -5.06 1.06
CA VAL A 31 -4.58 -4.30 1.23
C VAL A 31 -5.30 -4.12 -0.12
N GLU A 32 -4.59 -3.75 -1.17
CA GLU A 32 -5.18 -3.55 -2.50
C GLU A 32 -5.88 -4.82 -3.00
N LYS A 33 -5.18 -5.96 -2.91
CA LYS A 33 -5.68 -7.28 -3.33
C LYS A 33 -6.85 -7.76 -2.48
N ALA A 34 -6.81 -7.52 -1.17
CA ALA A 34 -7.92 -7.82 -0.27
C ALA A 34 -9.16 -6.99 -0.65
N MET A 35 -9.03 -5.67 -0.78
CA MET A 35 -10.13 -4.78 -1.16
C MET A 35 -10.69 -5.10 -2.54
N LYS A 36 -9.84 -5.35 -3.55
CA LYS A 36 -10.27 -5.80 -4.88
C LYS A 36 -11.07 -7.11 -4.83
N SER A 37 -10.73 -8.01 -3.91
CA SER A 37 -11.48 -9.26 -3.72
C SER A 37 -12.90 -9.00 -3.24
N TYR A 38 -13.06 -8.15 -2.21
CA TYR A 38 -14.37 -7.75 -1.70
C TYR A 38 -15.20 -7.00 -2.74
N LEU A 39 -14.58 -6.05 -3.45
CA LEU A 39 -15.23 -5.30 -4.53
C LEU A 39 -15.72 -6.24 -5.64
N SER A 40 -14.92 -7.24 -6.00
CA SER A 40 -15.31 -8.25 -6.99
C SER A 40 -16.53 -9.07 -6.54
N LEU A 41 -16.60 -9.45 -5.25
CA LEU A 41 -17.77 -10.12 -4.68
C LEU A 41 -19.02 -9.24 -4.70
N ALA A 42 -18.85 -7.91 -4.62
CA ALA A 42 -19.92 -6.93 -4.76
C ALA A 42 -20.25 -6.58 -6.24
N GLY A 43 -19.70 -7.32 -7.21
CA GLY A 43 -19.94 -7.08 -8.64
C GLY A 43 -19.25 -5.82 -9.17
N ARG A 44 -18.13 -5.42 -8.57
CA ARG A 44 -17.33 -4.24 -8.97
C ARG A 44 -15.90 -4.69 -9.29
N ILE A 45 -15.62 -4.83 -10.57
CA ILE A 45 -14.32 -5.28 -11.07
C ILE A 45 -13.44 -4.04 -11.32
N ILE A 46 -12.24 -4.04 -10.75
CA ILE A 46 -11.24 -2.97 -10.91
C ILE A 46 -9.94 -3.61 -11.38
N THR A 47 -9.51 -3.27 -12.59
CA THR A 47 -8.34 -3.92 -13.24
C THR A 47 -7.12 -3.01 -13.36
N ASP A 48 -7.33 -1.70 -13.46
CA ASP A 48 -6.31 -0.71 -13.86
C ASP A 48 -6.00 0.34 -12.78
N ASP A 49 -6.87 0.46 -11.77
CA ASP A 49 -6.72 1.43 -10.70
C ASP A 49 -6.11 0.81 -9.44
N HIS A 50 -5.21 1.56 -8.80
CA HIS A 50 -4.58 1.24 -7.52
C HIS A 50 -5.18 2.05 -6.36
N ARG A 51 -6.05 3.04 -6.65
CA ARG A 51 -6.85 3.77 -5.66
C ARG A 51 -8.17 3.05 -5.45
N VAL A 52 -8.14 2.02 -4.63
CA VAL A 52 -9.28 1.13 -4.36
C VAL A 52 -10.05 1.54 -3.11
N SER A 53 -9.41 2.27 -2.19
CA SER A 53 -9.94 2.66 -0.89
C SER A 53 -11.23 3.51 -0.98
N ASP A 54 -11.29 4.48 -1.90
CA ASP A 54 -12.47 5.34 -2.11
C ASP A 54 -13.67 4.51 -2.57
N ARG A 55 -13.48 3.70 -3.61
CA ARG A 55 -14.54 2.82 -4.14
C ARG A 55 -14.99 1.79 -3.11
N PHE A 56 -14.05 1.29 -2.31
CA PHE A 56 -14.34 0.39 -1.20
C PHE A 56 -15.25 1.05 -0.16
N ALA A 57 -14.92 2.27 0.27
CA ALA A 57 -15.70 3.03 1.24
C ALA A 57 -17.12 3.35 0.74
N ASP A 58 -17.28 3.63 -0.56
CA ASP A 58 -18.59 3.92 -1.16
C ASP A 58 -19.57 2.74 -1.04
N ILE A 59 -19.06 1.52 -1.15
CA ILE A 59 -19.84 0.28 -1.18
C ILE A 59 -19.98 -0.31 0.24
N PHE A 60 -18.90 -0.31 1.01
CA PHE A 60 -18.84 -0.89 2.35
C PHE A 60 -18.84 0.20 3.42
N ARG A 61 -19.91 1.00 3.46
CA ARG A 61 -20.03 2.19 4.34
C ARG A 61 -19.98 1.88 5.84
N GLU A 62 -20.33 0.64 6.21
CA GLU A 62 -20.30 0.15 7.60
C GLU A 62 -18.91 -0.31 8.06
N MET A 63 -17.90 -0.26 7.18
CA MET A 63 -16.54 -0.65 7.55
C MET A 63 -15.94 0.36 8.54
N PRO A 64 -15.14 -0.08 9.53
CA PRO A 64 -14.42 0.84 10.41
C PRO A 64 -13.62 1.87 9.61
N VAL A 65 -13.69 3.13 10.02
CA VAL A 65 -13.05 4.26 9.32
C VAL A 65 -11.54 4.10 9.23
N GLU A 66 -10.95 3.41 10.21
CA GLU A 66 -9.53 3.08 10.29
C GLU A 66 -9.10 2.24 9.08
N VAL A 67 -9.90 1.25 8.67
CA VAL A 67 -9.57 0.39 7.52
C VAL A 67 -9.41 1.21 6.24
N VAL A 68 -10.33 2.15 6.00
CA VAL A 68 -10.29 3.01 4.82
C VAL A 68 -9.14 4.01 4.92
N ARG A 69 -8.92 4.59 6.10
CA ARG A 69 -7.83 5.54 6.37
C ARG A 69 -6.46 4.89 6.12
N ASP A 70 -6.25 3.70 6.66
CA ASP A 70 -4.95 3.02 6.60
C ASP A 70 -4.68 2.51 5.17
N ALA A 71 -5.73 2.08 4.45
CA ALA A 71 -5.62 1.81 3.01
C ALA A 71 -5.23 3.04 2.19
N LYS A 72 -5.86 4.20 2.44
CA LYS A 72 -5.51 5.46 1.78
C LYS A 72 -4.07 5.87 2.05
N PHE A 73 -3.62 5.70 3.28
CA PHE A 73 -2.24 5.95 3.67
C PHE A 73 -1.29 5.08 2.81
N LEU A 74 -1.52 3.76 2.77
CA LEU A 74 -0.72 2.84 1.95
C LEU A 74 -0.73 3.19 0.46
N GLU A 75 -1.89 3.51 -0.10
CA GLU A 75 -2.03 3.94 -1.51
C GLU A 75 -1.19 5.17 -1.84
N HIS A 76 -1.12 6.15 -0.92
CA HIS A 76 -0.26 7.32 -1.07
C HIS A 76 1.22 6.94 -1.20
N HIS A 77 1.64 5.92 -0.45
CA HIS A 77 3.01 5.44 -0.45
C HIS A 77 3.31 4.45 -1.58
N GLY A 78 2.32 3.84 -2.22
CA GLY A 78 2.49 2.74 -3.18
C GLY A 78 3.45 3.02 -4.36
N THR A 79 3.40 4.18 -4.99
CA THR A 79 4.36 4.53 -6.07
C THR A 79 5.71 4.97 -5.48
N ARG A 80 5.67 5.74 -4.40
CA ARG A 80 6.85 6.29 -3.74
C ARG A 80 7.71 5.21 -3.08
N SER A 81 7.15 4.08 -2.67
CA SER A 81 7.88 2.93 -2.11
C SER A 81 8.73 2.18 -3.13
N ARG A 82 8.49 2.39 -4.43
CA ARG A 82 9.11 1.64 -5.52
C ARG A 82 10.10 2.43 -6.35
N TYR A 83 9.84 3.71 -6.58
CA TYR A 83 10.58 4.50 -7.56
C TYR A 83 11.24 5.71 -6.93
N PRO A 84 12.51 6.00 -7.30
CA PRO A 84 13.11 7.29 -6.99
C PRO A 84 12.28 8.43 -7.54
N LEU A 85 12.18 9.52 -6.78
CA LEU A 85 11.43 10.70 -7.19
C LEU A 85 12.39 11.80 -7.63
N PHE A 86 12.26 12.17 -8.91
CA PHE A 86 13.02 13.23 -9.56
C PHE A 86 12.15 14.49 -9.64
N ARG A 87 11.93 15.15 -8.51
CA ARG A 87 11.02 16.32 -8.46
C ARG A 87 11.70 17.64 -8.83
N ASP A 88 12.99 17.78 -8.53
CA ASP A 88 13.73 19.02 -8.70
C ASP A 88 15.18 18.70 -9.11
N PRO A 89 15.65 19.12 -10.30
CA PRO A 89 17.02 18.89 -10.76
C PRO A 89 18.10 19.52 -9.85
N SER A 90 17.73 20.52 -9.04
CA SER A 90 18.63 21.19 -8.10
C SER A 90 18.73 20.49 -6.74
N ARG A 91 17.88 19.49 -6.48
CA ARG A 91 17.86 18.72 -5.22
C ARG A 91 18.35 17.30 -5.44
N SER A 92 18.83 16.71 -4.34
CA SER A 92 19.15 15.29 -4.30
C SER A 92 17.93 14.45 -4.68
N MET A 93 18.16 13.42 -5.51
CA MET A 93 17.14 12.43 -5.84
C MET A 93 16.65 11.75 -4.56
N TRP A 94 15.33 11.73 -4.36
CA TRP A 94 14.73 11.00 -3.26
C TRP A 94 14.74 9.50 -3.60
N ILE A 95 15.39 8.67 -2.78
CA ILE A 95 15.57 7.24 -3.04
C ILE A 95 14.83 6.45 -1.96
N PRO A 96 13.80 5.64 -2.31
CA PRO A 96 12.97 4.97 -1.32
C PRO A 96 13.75 4.15 -0.28
N SER A 97 14.76 3.41 -0.72
CA SER A 97 15.58 2.56 0.15
C SER A 97 16.51 3.31 1.10
N ARG A 98 16.66 4.64 0.95
CA ARG A 98 17.43 5.49 1.87
C ARG A 98 16.54 6.32 2.80
N GLU A 99 15.32 6.58 2.34
CA GLU A 99 14.46 7.62 2.90
C GLU A 99 13.36 7.04 3.77
N TYR A 100 12.89 5.81 3.49
CA TYR A 100 12.04 5.10 4.43
C TYR A 100 12.87 4.54 5.56
N ILE A 101 12.52 4.93 6.77
CA ILE A 101 13.14 4.45 8.01
C ILE A 101 12.11 3.72 8.87
N ARG A 102 12.58 3.05 9.93
CA ARG A 102 11.76 2.20 10.80
C ARG A 102 10.47 2.83 11.31
N ASP A 103 10.46 4.13 11.59
CA ASP A 103 9.28 4.83 12.12
C ASP A 103 8.21 5.11 11.04
N ASP A 104 8.55 5.06 9.76
CA ASP A 104 7.57 5.19 8.67
C ASP A 104 6.67 3.95 8.54
N ASP A 105 7.13 2.78 9.03
CA ASP A 105 6.37 1.53 9.01
C ASP A 105 5.47 1.36 10.26
N ARG A 106 5.64 2.20 11.29
CA ARG A 106 4.85 2.13 12.55
C ARG A 106 3.48 2.80 12.45
N GLY A 107 3.17 3.44 11.33
CA GLY A 107 1.84 3.97 11.03
C GLY A 107 0.84 2.92 10.51
N LEU A 108 1.24 1.64 10.49
CA LEU A 108 0.47 0.48 10.04
C LEU A 108 0.13 -0.46 11.20
#